data_AF-A0A418YWC6-F1
#
_entry.id   AF-A0A418YWC6-F1
#
_cell.length_a   1.000
_cell.length_b   1.000
_cell.length_c   1.000
_cell.angle_alpha   90.00
_cell.angle_beta   90.00
_cell.angle_gamma   90.00
#
_symmetry.space_group_name_H-M   'P 1'
#
loop_
_entity.id
_entity.type
_entity.pdbx_description
1 polymer ?
#
loop_
_entity_poly.entity_id
_entity_poly.type
_entity_poly.pdbx_seq_one_letter_code
_entity_poly.pdbx_strand_id
1 'polypeptide(L)' 'MDKDDDLPRRADDPLARLHAQDLDPLSVAELDARIAALKAEIARTEAKMEYAVNHKATAEALFKR' A
#
# COMPACT_ATOMS: atom_id res chain seq x y z
N MET A 1 23.26 6.56 -10.92
CA MET A 1 21.86 6.97 -11.15
C MET A 1 21.10 5.68 -11.36
N ASP A 2 20.34 5.26 -10.34
CA ASP A 2 19.55 4.03 -10.39
C ASP A 2 18.45 4.21 -11.44
N LYS A 3 18.31 3.25 -12.36
CA LYS A 3 17.41 3.35 -13.52
C LYS A 3 15.93 3.29 -13.16
N ASP A 4 15.61 3.06 -11.89
CA ASP A 4 14.24 3.02 -11.38
C ASP A 4 13.67 4.43 -11.10
N ASP A 5 14.52 5.46 -10.99
CA ASP A 5 14.10 6.86 -10.78
C ASP A 5 13.63 7.56 -12.07
N ASP A 6 13.88 6.96 -13.24
CA ASP A 6 13.53 7.48 -14.58
C ASP A 6 12.19 6.96 -15.11
N LEU A 7 11.46 6.15 -14.33
CA LEU A 7 10.09 5.80 -14.69
C LEU A 7 9.19 7.02 -14.52
N PRO A 8 8.31 7.33 -15.50
CA PRO A 8 7.35 8.40 -15.34
C PRO A 8 6.57 8.14 -14.04
N ARG A 9 6.66 9.07 -13.06
CA ARG A 9 5.79 9.02 -11.89
C ARG A 9 4.38 8.92 -12.42
N ARG A 10 3.76 7.77 -12.20
CA ARG A 10 2.39 7.48 -12.63
C ARG A 10 1.52 8.63 -12.14
N ALA A 11 1.05 9.47 -13.07
CA ALA A 11 0.26 10.66 -12.75
C ALA A 11 -1.04 10.31 -11.97
N ASP A 12 -1.37 9.02 -11.95
CA ASP A 12 -2.49 8.38 -11.29
C ASP A 12 -2.14 7.64 -10.00
N ASP A 13 -0.93 7.80 -9.43
CA ASP A 13 -0.55 7.16 -8.15
C ASP A 13 -1.58 7.48 -7.04
N PRO A 14 -2.34 6.47 -6.54
CA PRO A 14 -3.35 6.68 -5.51
C PRO A 14 -2.80 7.24 -4.20
N LEU A 15 -1.56 6.93 -3.82
CA LEU A 15 -0.94 7.45 -2.58
C LEU A 15 -0.56 8.92 -2.73
N ALA A 16 0.00 9.31 -3.87
CA ALA A 16 0.28 10.71 -4.18
C ALA A 16 -1.01 11.55 -4.15
N ARG A 17 -2.09 11.03 -4.74
CA ARG A 17 -3.42 11.68 -4.70
C ARG A 17 -4.00 11.76 -3.29
N LEU A 18 -3.74 10.76 -2.43
CA LEU A 18 -4.18 10.78 -1.04
C LEU A 18 -3.46 11.85 -0.22
N HIS A 19 -2.14 11.98 -0.40
CA HIS A 19 -1.32 12.97 0.29
C HIS A 19 -1.61 14.42 -0.15
N ALA A 20 -2.08 14.61 -1.38
CA ALA A 20 -2.46 15.92 -1.89
C ALA A 20 -3.84 16.41 -1.41
N GLN A 21 -4.61 15.58 -0.68
CA GLN A 21 -5.92 15.99 -0.17
C GLN A 21 -5.76 16.95 1.00
N ASP A 22 -6.43 18.09 0.91
CA ASP A 22 -6.53 19.04 2.00
C ASP A 22 -7.32 18.44 3.17
N LEU A 23 -6.78 18.59 4.37
CA LEU A 23 -7.35 18.08 5.61
C LEU A 23 -8.01 19.19 6.45
N ASP A 24 -7.74 20.46 6.15
CA ASP A 24 -8.30 21.62 6.87
C ASP A 24 -9.84 21.63 6.94
N PRO A 25 -10.59 21.16 5.92
CA PRO A 25 -12.06 21.15 5.99
C PRO A 25 -12.64 20.03 6.86
N LEU A 26 -11.83 19.06 7.27
CA LEU A 26 -12.31 17.87 7.96
C LEU A 26 -12.47 18.13 9.46
N SER A 27 -13.60 17.72 10.01
CA SER A 27 -13.79 17.63 11.46
C SER A 27 -12.92 16.52 12.08
N VAL A 28 -12.72 16.57 13.40
CA VAL A 28 -11.99 15.53 14.14
C VAL A 28 -12.59 14.14 13.90
N ALA A 29 -13.93 14.02 13.89
CA ALA A 29 -14.59 12.75 13.64
C ALA A 29 -14.33 12.20 12.23
N GLU A 30 -14.25 13.08 11.22
CA GLU A 30 -13.90 12.69 9.85
C GLU A 30 -12.43 12.29 9.74
N LEU A 31 -11.53 12.96 10.46
CA LEU A 31 -10.13 12.59 10.55
C LEU A 31 -9.95 11.21 11.22
N ASP A 32 -10.68 10.95 12.31
CA ASP A 32 -10.67 9.64 12.97
C ASP A 32 -11.19 8.54 12.04
N ALA A 33 -12.29 8.78 11.33
CA ALA A 33 -12.82 7.86 10.33
C ALA A 33 -11.82 7.59 9.20
N ARG A 34 -11.15 8.64 8.70
CA ARG A 34 -10.08 8.53 7.70
C ARG A 34 -8.92 7.67 8.22
N ILE A 35 -8.45 7.91 9.44
CA ILE A 35 -7.38 7.12 10.06
C ILE A 35 -7.77 5.65 10.19
N ALA A 36 -9.00 5.37 10.63
CA ALA A 36 -9.50 4.00 10.77
C ALA A 36 -9.50 3.26 9.42
N ALA A 37 -9.96 3.91 8.36
CA ALA A 37 -9.95 3.35 7.01
C ALA A 37 -8.53 3.07 6.49
N LEU A 38 -7.59 4.00 6.70
CA LEU A 38 -6.20 3.83 6.27
C LEU A 38 -5.50 2.70 7.02
N LYS A 39 -5.74 2.55 8.33
CA LYS A 39 -5.22 1.43 9.12
C LYS A 39 -5.76 0.09 8.64
N ALA A 40 -7.04 0.02 8.28
CA ALA A 40 -7.62 -1.19 7.69
C ALA A 40 -6.95 -1.54 6.35
N GLU A 41 -6.63 -0.55 5.51
CA GLU A 41 -5.92 -0.78 4.25
C GLU A 41 -4.49 -1.27 4.46
N ILE A 42 -3.78 -0.73 5.46
CA ILE A 42 -2.45 -1.21 5.86
C ILE A 42 -2.52 -2.68 6.23
N ALA A 43 -3.43 -3.06 7.13
CA ALA A 43 -3.60 -4.46 7.55
C ALA A 43 -3.93 -5.39 6.35
N ARG A 44 -4.78 -4.93 5.41
CA ARG A 44 -5.09 -5.66 4.18
C ARG A 44 -3.85 -5.86 3.30
N THR A 45 -3.01 -4.84 3.20
CA THR A 45 -1.77 -4.87 2.41
C THR A 45 -0.75 -5.81 3.04
N GLU A 46 -0.56 -5.73 4.36
CA GLU A 46 0.31 -6.64 5.13
C GLU A 46 -0.12 -8.10 4.97
N ALA A 47 -1.41 -8.40 5.11
CA ALA A 47 -1.94 -9.75 4.90
C ALA A 47 -1.67 -10.28 3.48
N LYS A 48 -1.74 -9.41 2.47
CA LYS A 48 -1.41 -9.79 1.09
C LYS A 48 0.08 -10.07 0.89
N MET A 49 0.94 -9.28 1.53
CA MET A 49 2.38 -9.50 1.51
C MET A 49 2.74 -10.83 2.15
N GLU A 50 2.19 -11.11 3.34
CA GLU A 50 2.38 -12.38 4.04
C GLU A 50 1.93 -13.57 3.18
N TYR A 51 0.74 -13.48 2.58
CA TYR A 51 0.26 -14.50 1.65
C TYR A 51 1.22 -14.73 0.48
N ALA A 52 1.73 -13.66 -0.14
CA ALA A 52 2.65 -13.76 -1.27
C ALA A 52 3.99 -14.41 -0.87
N VAL A 53 4.53 -14.06 0.31
CA VAL A 53 5.75 -14.67 0.86
C VAL A 53 5.54 -16.15 1.15
N ASN A 54 4.45 -16.52 1.82
CA ASN A 54 4.13 -17.91 2.14
C ASN A 54 3.85 -18.74 0.88
N HIS A 55 3.19 -18.15 -0.13
CA HIS A 55 2.96 -18.81 -1.41
C HIS A 55 4.28 -19.05 -2.16
N LYS A 56 5.20 -18.08 -2.18
CA LYS A 56 6.53 -18.24 -2.76
C LYS A 56 7.34 -19.33 -2.04
N ALA A 57 7.34 -19.33 -0.71
CA ALA A 57 8.03 -20.36 0.08
C ALA A 57 7.48 -21.77 -0.17
N THR A 58 6.15 -21.89 -0.30
CA THR A 58 5.48 -23.17 -0.63
C THR A 58 5.82 -23.64 -2.04
N ALA A 59 5.82 -22.73 -3.02
CA ALA A 59 6.20 -23.06 -4.39
C ALA A 59 7.67 -23.48 -4.49
N GLU A 60 8.59 -22.77 -3.85
CA GLU A 60 10.01 -23.12 -3.84
C GLU A 60 10.29 -24.50 -3.21
N ALA A 61 9.53 -24.88 -2.17
CA ALA A 61 9.62 -26.21 -1.56
C ALA A 61 9.10 -27.34 -2.48
N LEU A 62 8.12 -27.04 -3.34
CA LEU A 62 7.56 -28.00 -4.30
C LEU A 62 8.50 -28.26 -5.49
N PHE A 63 9.26 -27.23 -5.92
CA PHE A 63 10.15 -27.29 -7.08
C PHE A 63 11.63 -27.62 -6.76
N LYS A 64 12.00 -27.76 -5.47
CA LYS A 64 13.35 -28.19 -5.04
C LYS A 64 13.45 -29.67 -4.66
N ARG A 65 12.47 -30.49 -5.06
CA ARG A 65 12.59 -31.96 -5.06
C ARG A 65 12.98 -32.48 -6.43
#